data_AF-A0A6A3P9G7-F1
#
_entry.id   AF-A0A6A3P9G7-F1
#
_cell.length_a   1.000
_cell.length_b   1.000
_cell.length_c   1.000
_cell.angle_alpha   90.00
_cell.angle_beta   90.00
_cell.angle_gamma   90.00
#
_symmetry.space_group_name_H-M   'P 1'
#
loop_
_entity.id
_entity.type
_entity.pdbx_description
1 polymer ?
#
loop_
_entity_poly.entity_id
_entity_poly.type
_entity_poly.pdbx_seq_one_letter_code
_entity_poly.pdbx_strand_id
1 'polypeptide(L)'
;MGVFRYNDDSDKELMREVIAAKPFSAQYGRVGKTWENVAAGVSRAVCAQLNTKPVQDRLRLLKKNWRAGEPRSAVGSGIEESLEAFNEQNHYVTLPGLVHQYVRLKKLTQRLRKRNLTKRRRKQLVWSCVRLRSF
;
A
#
# COMPACT_ATOMS: atom_id res chain seq x y z
N MET A 1 -1.29 -6.44 -32.24
CA MET A 1 -0.86 -6.11 -30.86
C MET A 1 -2.00 -6.45 -29.92
N GLY A 2 -1.85 -7.49 -29.08
CA GLY A 2 -2.88 -7.87 -28.10
C GLY A 2 -2.92 -6.88 -26.94
N VAL A 3 -4.12 -6.50 -26.51
CA VAL A 3 -4.29 -5.67 -25.30
C VAL A 3 -4.09 -6.56 -24.08
N PHE A 4 -3.10 -6.24 -23.24
CA PHE A 4 -2.91 -6.93 -21.97
C PHE A 4 -4.13 -6.75 -21.06
N ARG A 5 -4.66 -7.85 -20.53
CA ARG A 5 -5.81 -7.86 -19.61
C ARG A 5 -5.38 -8.41 -18.25
N TYR A 6 -5.66 -7.65 -17.19
CA TYR A 6 -5.41 -8.10 -15.83
C TYR A 6 -6.36 -9.25 -15.47
N ASN A 7 -5.79 -10.31 -14.93
CA ASN A 7 -6.48 -11.40 -14.23
C ASN A 7 -6.04 -11.42 -12.76
N ASP A 8 -6.65 -12.30 -11.97
CA ASP A 8 -6.39 -12.37 -10.52
C ASP A 8 -4.92 -12.65 -10.19
N ASP A 9 -4.22 -13.48 -10.98
CA ASP A 9 -2.82 -13.79 -10.74
C ASP A 9 -1.91 -12.61 -11.09
N SER A 10 -2.17 -11.91 -12.19
CA SER A 10 -1.48 -10.66 -12.52
C SER A 10 -1.73 -9.58 -11.48
N ASP A 11 -2.93 -9.52 -10.90
CA ASP A 11 -3.25 -8.60 -9.82
C ASP A 11 -2.52 -8.95 -8.52
N LYS A 12 -2.36 -10.24 -8.19
CA LYS A 12 -1.54 -10.66 -7.04
C LYS A 12 -0.09 -10.23 -7.23
N GLU A 13 0.50 -10.47 -8.41
CA GLU A 13 1.86 -10.05 -8.71
C GLU A 13 2.02 -8.52 -8.66
N LEU A 14 1.05 -7.78 -9.22
CA LEU A 14 1.00 -6.32 -9.07
C LEU A 14 1.03 -5.90 -7.61
N MET A 15 0.21 -6.53 -6.77
CA MET A 15 0.13 -6.17 -5.35
C MET A 15 1.41 -6.53 -4.60
N ARG A 16 2.04 -7.68 -4.88
CA ARG A 16 3.33 -8.08 -4.30
C ARG A 16 4.42 -7.06 -4.61
N GLU A 17 4.56 -6.68 -5.88
CA GLU A 17 5.53 -5.68 -6.34
C GLU A 17 5.30 -4.31 -5.70
N VAL A 18 4.05 -3.85 -5.66
CA VAL A 18 3.69 -2.58 -5.03
C VAL A 18 3.98 -2.59 -3.52
N ILE A 19 3.73 -3.70 -2.83
CA ILE A 19 4.00 -3.86 -1.40
C ILE A 19 5.51 -3.90 -1.13
N ALA A 20 6.28 -4.59 -1.98
CA ALA A 20 7.73 -4.68 -1.87
C ALA A 20 8.40 -3.31 -2.09
N ALA A 21 8.01 -2.61 -3.16
CA ALA A 21 8.57 -1.30 -3.50
C ALA A 21 8.14 -0.17 -2.55
N LYS A 22 7.04 -0.35 -1.81
CA LYS A 22 6.48 0.63 -0.85
C LYS A 22 6.47 2.07 -1.41
N PRO A 23 5.83 2.35 -2.56
CA PRO A 23 5.88 3.67 -3.22
C PRO A 23 5.32 4.80 -2.36
N PHE A 24 4.47 4.51 -1.38
CA PHE A 24 3.94 5.46 -0.40
C PHE A 24 4.97 5.93 0.63
N SER A 25 6.10 5.24 0.74
CA SER A 25 7.22 5.58 1.63
C SER A 25 8.34 6.35 0.92
N ALA A 26 8.29 6.42 -0.42
CA ALA A 26 9.28 7.08 -1.25
C ALA A 26 9.51 8.53 -0.83
N GLN A 27 10.77 8.96 -0.91
CA GLN A 27 11.18 10.34 -0.66
C GLN A 27 10.58 11.28 -1.71
N TYR A 28 10.38 12.53 -1.33
CA TYR A 28 9.94 13.58 -2.25
C TYR A 28 10.92 13.67 -3.45
N GLY A 29 10.40 13.80 -4.67
CA GLY A 29 11.20 13.77 -5.90
C GLY A 29 11.60 12.39 -6.41
N ARG A 30 11.55 11.32 -5.61
CA ARG A 30 11.86 9.93 -6.05
C ARG A 30 10.63 9.10 -6.40
N VAL A 31 9.44 9.64 -6.19
CA VAL A 31 8.16 8.94 -6.40
C VAL A 31 8.02 8.41 -7.82
N GLY A 32 8.40 9.19 -8.84
CA GLY A 32 8.35 8.79 -10.24
C GLY A 32 9.20 7.54 -10.51
N LYS A 33 10.48 7.59 -10.15
CA LYS A 33 11.42 6.46 -10.28
C LYS A 33 10.95 5.22 -9.50
N THR A 34 10.34 5.38 -8.33
CA THR A 34 9.77 4.24 -7.61
C THR A 34 8.63 3.59 -8.39
N TRP A 35 7.76 4.38 -9.03
CA TRP A 35 6.69 3.82 -9.88
C TRP A 35 7.20 3.18 -11.16
N GLU A 36 8.26 3.73 -11.76
CA GLU A 36 8.95 3.09 -12.90
C GLU A 36 9.50 1.73 -12.52
N ASN A 37 10.15 1.63 -11.36
CA ASN A 37 10.65 0.35 -10.84
C ASN A 37 9.50 -0.64 -10.57
N VAL A 38 8.37 -0.19 -10.01
CA VAL A 38 7.18 -1.05 -9.84
C VAL A 38 6.69 -1.52 -11.20
N ALA A 39 6.53 -0.62 -12.17
CA ALA A 39 6.03 -0.99 -13.50
C ALA A 39 6.95 -2.01 -14.18
N ALA A 40 8.27 -1.85 -14.07
CA ALA A 40 9.25 -2.81 -14.56
C ALA A 40 9.16 -4.16 -13.82
N GLY A 41 9.00 -4.17 -12.50
CA GLY A 41 8.82 -5.38 -11.69
C GLY A 41 7.57 -6.15 -12.11
N VAL A 42 6.42 -5.46 -12.17
CA VAL A 42 5.16 -6.07 -12.62
C VAL A 42 5.25 -6.55 -14.06
N SER A 43 5.91 -5.80 -14.94
CA SER A 43 6.11 -6.22 -16.33
C SER A 43 6.88 -7.53 -16.45
N ARG A 44 7.90 -7.71 -15.60
CA ARG A 44 8.68 -8.95 -15.53
C ARG A 44 7.87 -10.11 -14.97
N ALA A 45 7.13 -9.87 -13.88
CA ALA A 45 6.33 -10.90 -13.22
C ALA A 45 5.18 -11.41 -14.11
N VAL A 46 4.61 -10.52 -14.92
CA VAL A 46 3.43 -10.80 -15.75
C VAL A 46 3.79 -11.03 -17.23
N CYS A 47 5.08 -10.99 -17.56
CA CYS A 47 5.61 -11.14 -18.92
C CYS A 47 4.92 -10.22 -19.95
N ALA A 48 4.58 -8.99 -19.54
CA ALA A 48 3.87 -8.01 -20.37
C ALA A 48 4.48 -6.62 -20.20
N GLN A 49 4.64 -5.86 -21.27
CA GLN A 49 5.20 -4.51 -21.18
C GLN A 49 4.16 -3.53 -20.63
N LEU A 50 4.28 -3.16 -19.36
CA LEU A 50 3.38 -2.25 -18.67
C LEU A 50 4.05 -0.93 -18.34
N ASN A 51 3.33 0.15 -18.61
CA ASN A 51 3.71 1.50 -18.20
C ASN A 51 3.20 1.81 -16.77
N THR A 52 3.72 2.88 -16.18
CA THR A 52 3.35 3.31 -14.81
C THR A 52 1.86 3.65 -14.66
N LYS A 53 1.26 4.28 -15.67
CA LYS A 53 -0.17 4.67 -15.66
C LYS A 53 -1.11 3.47 -15.51
N PRO A 54 -1.08 2.44 -16.40
CA PRO A 54 -1.89 1.23 -16.24
C PRO A 54 -1.78 0.57 -14.87
N VAL A 55 -0.57 0.45 -14.33
CA VAL A 55 -0.32 -0.15 -13.01
C VAL A 55 -0.97 0.67 -11.89
N GLN A 56 -0.83 2.01 -11.95
CA GLN A 56 -1.46 2.89 -10.98
C GLN A 56 -2.99 2.86 -11.07
N ASP A 57 -3.55 2.83 -12.27
CA ASP A 57 -5.00 2.77 -12.49
C ASP A 57 -5.57 1.43 -12.03
N ARG A 58 -4.91 0.31 -12.32
CA ARG A 58 -5.32 -1.00 -11.79
C ARG A 58 -5.29 -1.03 -10.27
N LEU A 59 -4.24 -0.51 -9.65
CA LEU A 59 -4.16 -0.40 -8.19
C LEU A 59 -5.28 0.47 -7.61
N ARG A 60 -5.67 1.56 -8.29
CA ARG A 60 -6.81 2.40 -7.87
C ARG A 60 -8.11 1.61 -7.92
N LEU A 61 -8.34 0.83 -8.97
CA LEU A 61 -9.52 -0.03 -9.12
C LEU A 61 -9.57 -1.11 -8.03
N LEU A 62 -8.48 -1.86 -7.80
CA LEU A 62 -8.42 -2.90 -6.76
C LEU A 62 -8.77 -2.34 -5.38
N LYS A 63 -8.26 -1.15 -5.05
CA LYS A 63 -8.59 -0.47 -3.79
C LYS A 63 -10.03 0.01 -3.72
N LYS A 64 -10.62 0.43 -4.84
CA LYS A 64 -12.03 0.85 -4.91
C LYS A 64 -12.94 -0.36 -4.70
N ASN A 65 -12.65 -1.47 -5.38
CA ASN A 65 -13.39 -2.72 -5.28
C ASN A 65 -13.31 -3.31 -3.87
N TRP A 66 -12.13 -3.28 -3.24
CA TRP A 66 -11.97 -3.66 -1.83
C TRP A 66 -12.88 -2.84 -0.89
N ARG A 67 -12.89 -1.52 -1.03
CA ARG A 67 -13.76 -0.63 -0.21
C ARG A 67 -15.24 -0.88 -0.44
N ALA A 68 -15.63 -1.24 -1.66
CA ALA A 68 -17.00 -1.60 -1.99
C ALA A 68 -17.40 -2.99 -1.46
N GLY A 69 -16.43 -3.91 -1.31
CA GLY A 69 -16.62 -5.24 -0.72
C GLY A 69 -16.50 -5.31 0.81
N GLU A 70 -15.84 -4.34 1.45
CA GLU A 70 -15.67 -4.22 2.91
C GLU A 70 -17.00 -4.31 3.71
N PRO A 71 -18.13 -3.70 3.28
CA PRO A 71 -19.41 -3.89 3.98
C PRO A 71 -20.06 -5.27 3.77
N ARG A 72 -19.66 -6.09 2.79
CA ARG A 72 -20.22 -7.45 2.60
C ARG A 72 -19.57 -8.48 3.52
N SER A 73 -18.29 -8.34 3.84
CA SER A 73 -17.60 -9.25 4.76
C SER A 73 -17.92 -8.98 6.24
N ALA A 74 -18.35 -7.76 6.60
CA ALA A 74 -18.74 -7.43 7.97
C ALA A 74 -20.16 -7.87 8.34
N VAL A 75 -21.03 -8.14 7.35
CA VAL A 75 -22.44 -8.50 7.57
C VAL A 75 -22.66 -10.02 7.76
N GLY A 76 -21.66 -10.85 7.45
CA GLY A 76 -21.74 -12.31 7.62
C GLY A 76 -21.04 -12.88 8.87
N SER A 77 -20.43 -12.07 9.72
CA SER A 77 -19.70 -12.55 10.90
C SER A 77 -20.61 -12.75 12.11
N GLY A 78 -21.62 -13.60 11.95
CA GLY A 78 -22.26 -14.28 13.06
C GLY A 78 -21.82 -15.74 13.03
N ILE A 79 -20.97 -16.15 13.98
CA ILE A 79 -20.82 -17.52 14.48
C ILE A 79 -20.31 -18.51 13.40
N GLU A 80 -19.07 -19.00 13.43
CA GLU A 80 -18.63 -20.00 14.39
C GLU A 80 -17.10 -20.01 14.47
N GLU A 81 -16.61 -20.14 15.69
CA GLU A 81 -15.22 -20.34 16.07
C GLU A 81 -14.72 -21.69 15.53
N SER A 82 -14.39 -21.76 14.24
CA SER A 82 -13.74 -22.95 13.68
C SER A 82 -12.26 -22.93 14.04
N LEU A 83 -11.92 -23.77 15.02
CA LEU A 83 -10.58 -24.17 15.50
C LEU A 83 -9.73 -24.83 14.40
N GLU A 84 -9.61 -24.23 13.23
CA GLU A 84 -8.71 -24.72 12.17
C GLU A 84 -7.53 -23.76 12.07
N ALA A 85 -6.47 -24.07 12.82
CA ALA A 85 -5.18 -23.39 12.79
C ALA A 85 -4.43 -23.65 11.46
N PHE A 86 -5.08 -23.43 10.31
CA PHE A 86 -4.46 -23.52 8.99
C PHE A 86 -3.96 -22.14 8.55
N ASN A 87 -2.81 -21.77 9.13
CA ASN A 87 -1.81 -20.87 8.56
C ASN A 87 -2.28 -19.41 8.29
N GLU A 88 -2.15 -18.55 9.30
CA GLU A 88 -2.25 -17.08 9.19
C GLU A 88 -1.36 -16.46 8.07
N GLN A 89 -0.38 -17.21 7.55
CA GLN A 89 0.46 -16.76 6.43
C GLN A 89 -0.24 -16.85 5.06
N ASN A 90 -1.26 -17.71 4.89
CA ASN A 90 -1.94 -17.90 3.60
C ASN A 90 -2.87 -16.71 3.25
N HIS A 91 -3.36 -15.99 4.26
CA HIS A 91 -4.22 -14.82 4.05
C HIS A 91 -3.55 -13.76 3.17
N TYR A 92 -2.24 -13.54 3.32
CA TYR A 92 -1.46 -12.59 2.53
C TYR A 92 -1.04 -13.10 1.15
N VAL A 93 -1.43 -14.31 0.77
CA VAL A 93 -1.24 -14.87 -0.58
C VAL A 93 -2.45 -14.54 -1.47
N THR A 94 -3.62 -14.34 -0.85
CA THR A 94 -4.86 -13.96 -1.55
C THR A 94 -4.84 -12.50 -2.00
N LEU A 95 -5.49 -12.21 -3.13
CA LEU A 95 -5.61 -10.83 -3.62
C LEU A 95 -6.29 -9.89 -2.59
N PRO A 96 -7.42 -10.27 -1.96
CA PRO A 96 -8.00 -9.56 -0.81
C PRO A 96 -6.99 -9.21 0.30
N GLY A 97 -6.23 -10.20 0.78
CA GLY A 97 -5.27 -10.00 1.87
C GLY A 97 -4.09 -9.11 1.46
N LEU A 98 -3.61 -9.23 0.22
CA LEU A 98 -2.58 -8.34 -0.32
C LEU A 98 -3.08 -6.88 -0.40
N VAL A 99 -4.31 -6.65 -0.86
CA VAL A 99 -4.91 -5.30 -0.90
C VAL A 99 -5.07 -4.74 0.50
N HIS A 100 -5.52 -5.55 1.46
CA HIS A 100 -5.59 -5.18 2.88
C HIS A 100 -4.22 -4.77 3.42
N GLN A 101 -3.19 -5.58 3.19
CA GLN A 101 -1.82 -5.33 3.64
C GLN A 101 -1.27 -4.01 3.10
N TYR A 102 -1.46 -3.75 1.80
CA TYR A 102 -1.07 -2.48 1.19
C TYR A 102 -1.76 -1.28 1.87
N VAL A 103 -3.07 -1.35 2.09
CA VAL A 103 -3.84 -0.29 2.74
C VAL A 103 -3.35 -0.04 4.16
N ARG A 104 -3.10 -1.11 4.93
CA ARG A 104 -2.55 -1.04 6.29
C ARG A 104 -1.18 -0.37 6.31
N LEU A 105 -0.25 -0.82 5.48
CA LEU A 105 1.09 -0.23 5.37
C LEU A 105 1.04 1.25 5.00
N LYS A 106 0.22 1.61 4.01
CA LYS A 106 0.03 3.01 3.60
C LYS A 106 -0.48 3.88 4.77
N LYS A 107 -1.49 3.42 5.52
CA LYS A 107 -2.03 4.13 6.69
C LYS A 107 -0.95 4.30 7.77
N LEU A 108 -0.17 3.25 8.05
CA LEU A 108 0.91 3.30 9.05
C LEU A 108 2.00 4.31 8.65
N THR A 109 2.47 4.28 7.39
CA THR A 109 3.47 5.24 6.91
C THR A 109 2.95 6.69 6.99
N GLN A 110 1.68 6.94 6.67
CA GLN A 110 1.08 8.26 6.82
C GLN A 110 1.03 8.71 8.28
N ARG A 111 0.65 7.83 9.21
CA ARG A 111 0.65 8.12 10.66
C ARG A 111 2.06 8.44 11.16
N LEU A 112 3.06 7.65 10.75
CA LEU A 112 4.46 7.88 11.12
C LEU A 112 4.98 9.22 10.60
N ARG A 113 4.69 9.57 9.34
CA ARG A 113 5.05 10.88 8.76
C ARG A 113 4.43 12.03 9.56
N LYS A 114 3.14 11.94 9.90
CA LYS A 114 2.45 12.95 10.73
C LYS A 114 3.10 13.09 12.12
N ARG A 115 3.37 11.97 12.80
CA ARG A 115 4.05 11.96 14.10
C ARG A 115 5.45 12.57 14.05
N ASN A 116 6.21 12.30 12.99
CA ASN A 116 7.55 12.87 12.83
C ASN A 116 7.49 14.39 12.58
N LEU A 117 6.50 14.85 11.82
CA LEU A 117 6.28 16.29 11.61
C LEU A 117 5.91 17.01 12.92
N THR A 118 5.00 16.44 13.72
CA THR A 118 4.61 17.04 15.01
C THR A 118 5.77 17.06 15.99
N LYS A 119 6.58 15.98 16.06
CA LYS A 119 7.83 15.96 16.86
C LYS A 119 8.80 17.06 16.43
N ARG A 120 9.00 17.27 15.12
CA ARG A 120 9.87 18.35 14.61
C ARG A 120 9.35 19.74 14.98
N ARG A 121 8.04 19.99 14.84
CA ARG A 121 7.42 21.26 15.23
C ARG A 121 7.56 21.53 16.73
N ARG A 122 7.33 20.53 17.58
CA ARG A 122 7.55 20.67 19.04
C ARG A 122 9.01 21.01 19.37
N LYS A 123 9.99 20.35 18.72
CA LYS A 123 11.41 20.67 18.89
C LYS A 123 11.73 22.11 18.47
N GLN A 124 11.18 22.59 17.36
CA GLN A 124 11.37 23.98 16.92
C GLN A 124 10.77 24.99 17.90
N LEU A 125 9.56 24.73 18.41
CA LEU A 125 8.93 25.61 19.41
C LEU A 125 9.75 25.67 20.69
N VAL A 126 10.21 24.52 21.21
CA VAL A 126 11.08 24.47 22.38
C VAL A 126 12.37 25.23 22.12
N TRP A 127 13.01 25.00 20.97
CA TRP A 127 14.25 25.69 20.60
C TRP A 127 14.07 27.21 20.47
N SER A 128 12.95 27.66 19.89
CA SER A 128 12.58 29.07 19.80
C SER A 128 12.35 29.68 21.19
N CYS A 129 11.69 28.95 22.10
CA CYS A 129 11.42 29.42 23.45
C CYS A 129 12.69 29.51 24.31
N VAL A 130 13.62 28.56 24.15
CA VAL A 130 14.95 28.61 24.78
C VAL A 130 15.74 29.79 24.24
N ARG A 131 15.77 29.99 22.91
CA ARG A 131 16.50 31.09 22.26
C ARG A 131 15.99 32.47 22.69
N LEU A 132 14.69 32.63 22.93
CA LEU A 132 14.09 33.88 23.43
C LEU A 132 14.33 34.14 24.92
N ARG A 133 14.76 33.13 25.71
CA ARG A 133 15.07 33.24 27.14
C ARG A 133 16.55 33.49 27.44
N SER A 134 17.41 33.50 26.42
CA SER A 134 18.85 33.74 26.56
C SER A 134 19.28 35.16 26.19
N PHE A 135 18.32 36.07 26.05
CA PHE A 135 18.47 37.53 26.01
C PHE A 135 17.71 38.11 27.20
#